data_AF-A0A935YL76-F1
#
_entry.id   AF-A0A935YL76-F1
#
_cell.length_a   1.000
_cell.length_b   1.000
_cell.length_c   1.000
_cell.angle_alpha   90.00
_cell.angle_beta   90.00
_cell.angle_gamma   90.00
#
_symmetry.space_group_name_H-M   'P 1'
#
loop_
_entity.id
_entity.type
_entity.pdbx_description
1 polymer ?
#
loop_
_entity_poly.entity_id
_entity_poly.type
_entity_poly.pdbx_seq_one_letter_code
_entity_poly.pdbx_strand_id
1 'polypeptide(L)'
;MADGCNVFIERLWRSLKDEDVYLKGYADGRDARDGIAAWIGFYNTRRPHRALAGRTPMAVWRDGIHGSLPGNAVDMTLRLDDAAASPTCPPRQQQQTPCVA
;
A
#
# COMPACT_ATOMS: atom_id res chain seq x y z
N MET A 1 -15.13 15.09 -3.23
CA MET A 1 -13.74 15.25 -3.73
C MET A 1 -12.82 14.25 -3.01
N ALA A 2 -13.26 12.98 -2.95
CA ALA A 2 -12.56 11.87 -2.29
C ALA A 2 -12.59 10.59 -3.16
N ASP A 3 -12.82 10.76 -4.46
CA ASP A 3 -13.33 9.72 -5.34
C ASP A 3 -12.23 9.23 -6.32
N GLY A 4 -11.09 9.92 -6.35
CA GLY A 4 -9.94 9.59 -7.19
C GLY A 4 -9.15 8.37 -6.72
N CYS A 5 -8.86 8.25 -5.42
CA CYS A 5 -8.04 7.12 -4.90
C CYS A 5 -8.73 5.77 -5.09
N ASN A 6 -10.06 5.74 -4.99
CA ASN A 6 -10.84 4.52 -5.15
C ASN A 6 -10.73 3.95 -6.57
N VAL A 7 -10.89 4.78 -7.61
CA VAL A 7 -10.79 4.31 -9.00
C VAL A 7 -9.40 3.80 -9.38
N PHE A 8 -8.32 4.33 -8.78
CA PHE A 8 -6.97 3.83 -9.00
C PHE A 8 -6.77 2.45 -8.36
N ILE A 9 -7.21 2.29 -7.12
CA ILE A 9 -7.12 1.02 -6.39
C ILE A 9 -7.94 -0.07 -7.10
N GLU A 10 -9.15 0.25 -7.56
CA GLU A 10 -9.98 -0.68 -8.31
C GLU A 10 -9.32 -1.16 -9.62
N ARG A 11 -8.69 -0.24 -10.36
CA ARG A 11 -7.96 -0.59 -11.60
C ARG A 11 -6.74 -1.46 -11.32
N LEU A 12 -5.99 -1.16 -10.26
CA LEU A 12 -4.87 -1.99 -9.82
C LEU A 12 -5.33 -3.42 -9.54
N TRP A 13 -6.36 -3.59 -8.70
CA TRP A 13 -6.86 -4.91 -8.32
C TRP A 13 -7.45 -5.69 -9.50
N ARG A 14 -8.08 -5.01 -10.46
CA ARG A 14 -8.54 -5.66 -11.69
C ARG A 14 -7.37 -6.21 -12.50
N SER A 15 -6.35 -5.39 -12.78
CA SER A 15 -5.16 -5.85 -13.49
C SER A 15 -4.42 -6.97 -12.76
N LEU A 16 -4.25 -6.90 -11.44
CA LEU A 16 -3.58 -7.96 -10.68
C LEU A 16 -4.29 -9.31 -10.83
N LYS A 17 -5.63 -9.31 -10.71
CA LYS A 17 -6.41 -10.54 -10.83
C LYS A 17 -6.33 -11.14 -12.23
N ASP A 18 -6.53 -10.31 -13.25
CA ASP A 18 -6.62 -10.77 -14.64
C ASP A 18 -5.24 -11.14 -15.21
N GLU A 19 -4.18 -10.41 -14.85
CA GLU A 19 -2.84 -10.56 -15.43
C GLU A 19 -1.93 -11.51 -14.63
N ASP A 20 -2.27 -11.84 -13.38
CA ASP A 20 -1.40 -12.64 -12.50
C ASP A 20 -2.16 -13.78 -11.80
N VAL A 21 -3.11 -13.44 -10.92
CA VAL A 21 -3.74 -14.43 -10.02
C VAL A 21 -4.54 -15.48 -10.80
N TYR A 22 -5.37 -15.06 -11.75
CA TYR A 22 -6.17 -15.99 -12.56
C TYR A 22 -5.36 -16.75 -13.60
N LEU A 23 -4.21 -16.21 -14.02
CA LEU A 23 -3.33 -16.86 -14.99
C LEU A 23 -2.42 -17.92 -14.34
N LYS A 24 -1.91 -17.64 -13.14
CA LYS A 24 -0.89 -18.50 -12.50
C LYS A 24 -1.47 -19.62 -11.65
N GLY A 25 -2.69 -19.47 -11.11
CA GLY A 25 -3.34 -20.54 -10.35
C GLY A 25 -2.47 -21.10 -9.22
N TYR A 26 -1.87 -20.20 -8.43
CA TYR A 26 -0.87 -20.51 -7.39
C TYR A 26 -1.25 -21.72 -6.54
N ALA A 27 -0.26 -22.58 -6.27
CA ALA A 27 -0.47 -23.84 -5.56
C ALA A 27 -0.71 -23.65 -4.06
N ASP A 28 -0.06 -22.65 -3.46
CA ASP A 28 -0.19 -22.31 -2.05
C ASP A 28 -0.01 -20.81 -1.78
N GLY A 29 -0.25 -20.40 -0.54
CA GLY A 29 -0.19 -18.98 -0.14
C GLY A 29 1.20 -18.35 -0.16
N ARG A 30 2.29 -19.14 -0.05
CA ARG A 30 3.66 -18.61 -0.13
C ARG A 30 4.03 -18.32 -1.57
N ASP A 31 3.71 -19.24 -2.47
CA ASP A 31 3.87 -19.06 -3.91
C ASP A 31 3.06 -17.84 -4.40
N ALA A 32 1.80 -17.72 -3.95
CA ALA A 32 0.98 -16.56 -4.23
C ALA A 32 1.60 -15.26 -3.70
N ARG A 33 2.12 -15.24 -2.47
CA ARG A 33 2.75 -14.05 -1.90
C ARG A 33 3.96 -13.60 -2.73
N ASP A 34 4.84 -14.52 -3.07
CA ASP A 34 6.08 -14.20 -3.78
C ASP A 34 5.79 -13.78 -5.23
N GLY A 35 4.82 -14.44 -5.88
CA GLY A 35 4.36 -14.07 -7.22
C GLY A 35 3.64 -12.72 -7.29
N ILE A 36 2.75 -12.44 -6.34
CA ILE A 36 2.07 -11.14 -6.23
C ILE A 36 3.08 -10.03 -5.92
N ALA A 37 4.06 -10.28 -5.04
CA ALA A 37 5.11 -9.31 -4.74
C ALA A 37 5.92 -8.95 -5.99
N ALA A 38 6.28 -9.95 -6.80
CA ALA A 38 6.96 -9.73 -8.07
C ALA A 38 6.09 -8.91 -9.05
N TRP A 39 4.80 -9.22 -9.14
CA TRP A 39 3.87 -8.48 -9.99
C TRP A 39 3.71 -7.01 -9.56
N ILE A 40 3.56 -6.76 -8.26
CA ILE A 40 3.47 -5.40 -7.70
C ILE A 40 4.77 -4.63 -7.98
N GLY A 41 5.93 -5.27 -7.83
CA GLY A 41 7.22 -4.70 -8.18
C GLY A 41 7.30 -4.28 -9.65
N PHE A 42 6.84 -5.15 -10.56
CA PHE A 42 6.73 -4.84 -11.99
C PHE A 42 5.79 -3.66 -12.25
N TYR A 43 4.58 -3.67 -11.68
CA TYR A 43 3.58 -2.63 -11.85
C TYR A 43 4.13 -1.26 -11.43
N ASN A 44 4.75 -1.19 -10.25
CA ASN A 44 5.22 0.08 -9.68
C ASN A 44 6.45 0.64 -10.40
N THR A 45 7.33 -0.21 -10.93
CA THR A 45 8.65 0.24 -11.41
C THR A 45 8.78 0.27 -12.93
N ARG A 46 8.00 -0.53 -13.66
CA ARG A 46 8.19 -0.73 -15.11
C ARG A 46 6.99 -0.32 -15.96
N ARG A 47 5.78 -0.31 -15.42
CA ARG A 47 4.57 -0.02 -16.22
C ARG A 47 4.32 1.48 -16.32
N PRO A 48 4.33 2.08 -17.52
CA PRO A 48 3.93 3.47 -17.70
C PRO A 48 2.40 3.61 -17.65
N HIS A 49 1.88 4.58 -16.89
CA HIS A 49 0.44 4.82 -16.78
C HIS A 49 0.03 6.11 -17.46
N ARG A 50 -0.97 6.05 -18.34
CA ARG A 50 -1.50 7.24 -19.03
C ARG A 50 -2.02 8.31 -18.08
N ALA A 51 -2.63 7.90 -16.97
CA ALA A 51 -3.08 8.82 -15.91
C ALA A 51 -1.92 9.54 -15.19
N LEU A 52 -0.70 8.99 -15.27
CA LEU A 52 0.53 9.56 -14.70
C LEU A 52 1.42 10.18 -15.80
N ALA A 53 0.82 10.66 -16.90
CA ALA A 53 1.54 11.20 -18.05
C ALA A 53 2.62 10.24 -18.62
N GLY A 54 2.37 8.93 -18.57
CA GLY A 54 3.31 7.92 -19.04
C GLY A 54 4.43 7.58 -18.06
N ARG A 55 4.41 8.12 -16.83
CA ARG A 55 5.35 7.77 -15.77
C ARG A 55 4.90 6.51 -15.02
N THR A 56 5.85 5.89 -14.31
CA THR A 56 5.57 4.76 -13.41
C THR A 56 5.15 5.26 -12.03
N PRO A 57 4.33 4.50 -11.27
CA PRO A 57 3.86 4.93 -9.96
C PRO A 57 5.01 5.24 -8.99
N MET A 58 6.07 4.41 -9.00
CA MET A 58 7.25 4.62 -8.17
C MET A 58 8.04 5.88 -8.56
N ALA A 59 8.02 6.28 -9.83
CA ALA A 59 8.66 7.51 -10.27
C ALA A 59 7.91 8.76 -9.80
N VAL A 60 6.57 8.73 -9.80
CA VAL A 60 5.73 9.83 -9.29
C VAL A 60 5.83 9.92 -7.76
N TRP A 61 5.79 8.77 -7.07
CA TRP A 61 5.92 8.73 -5.62
C TRP A 61 7.27 9.32 -5.17
N ARG A 62 8.41 8.87 -5.73
CA ARG A 62 9.73 9.39 -5.36
C ARG A 62 9.86 10.90 -5.58
N ASP A 63 9.34 11.40 -6.69
CA ASP A 63 9.32 12.83 -7.01
C ASP A 63 8.56 13.65 -5.95
N GLY A 64 7.42 13.12 -5.49
CA GLY A 64 6.64 13.68 -4.38
C GLY A 64 7.27 13.51 -2.99
N ILE A 65 8.23 12.61 -2.80
CA ILE A 65 9.01 12.47 -1.55
C ILE A 65 10.20 13.46 -1.53
N HIS A 66 10.83 13.73 -2.68
CA HIS A 66 12.01 14.61 -2.78
C HIS A 66 11.67 16.10 -2.62
N GLY A 67 10.43 16.50 -2.92
CA GLY A 67 9.87 17.76 -2.39
C GLY A 67 9.23 17.47 -1.04
N SER A 68 9.70 18.09 0.05
CA SER A 68 9.18 18.00 1.43
C SER A 68 7.83 17.29 1.54
N LEU A 69 7.81 16.10 2.16
CA LEU A 69 6.58 15.44 2.56
C LEU A 69 5.63 16.45 3.22
N PRO A 70 4.40 16.65 2.72
CA PRO A 70 3.44 17.46 3.46
C PRO A 70 3.22 16.77 4.82
N GLY A 71 3.06 17.53 5.91
CA GLY A 71 3.01 16.99 7.28
C GLY A 71 1.89 15.97 7.55
N ASN A 72 1.02 15.71 6.56
CA ASN A 72 -0.04 14.70 6.57
C ASN A 72 0.22 13.50 5.65
N ALA A 73 1.40 13.41 5.02
CA ALA A 73 1.75 12.27 4.19
C ALA A 73 1.83 11.01 5.07
N VAL A 74 0.93 10.07 4.82
CA VAL A 74 1.03 8.72 5.37
C VAL A 74 2.20 8.02 4.68
N ASP A 75 3.29 7.86 5.42
CA ASP A 75 4.41 7.03 4.99
C ASP A 75 3.98 5.55 4.99
N MET A 76 3.65 5.04 3.81
CA MET A 76 3.24 3.65 3.60
C MET A 76 4.44 2.67 3.71
N THR A 77 5.68 3.18 3.77
CA THR A 77 6.91 2.37 3.83
C THR A 77 7.43 2.12 5.24
N LEU A 78 6.87 2.76 6.29
CA LEU A 78 7.51 2.75 7.62
C LEU A 78 6.75 2.05 8.75
N ARG A 79 5.59 1.40 8.54
CA ARG A 79 4.90 0.69 9.65
C ARG A 79 4.10 -0.53 9.20
N LEU A 80 4.75 -1.58 8.67
CA LEU A 80 4.09 -2.90 8.58
C LEU A 80 4.00 -3.62 9.94
N ASP A 81 4.75 -3.15 10.96
CA ASP A 81 4.87 -3.82 12.27
C ASP A 81 4.06 -3.15 13.40
N ASP A 82 3.44 -1.98 13.18
CA ASP A 82 2.64 -1.30 14.20
C ASP A 82 1.18 -1.74 14.14
N ALA A 83 0.92 -2.92 14.72
CA ALA A 83 -0.43 -3.43 14.96
C ALA A 83 -1.36 -2.44 15.70
N ALA A 84 -0.78 -1.46 16.41
CA ALA A 84 -1.49 -0.39 17.11
C ALA A 84 -2.16 0.66 16.18
N ALA A 85 -1.81 0.70 14.89
CA ALA A 85 -2.44 1.58 13.91
C ALA A 85 -3.73 0.99 13.30
N SER A 86 -4.10 -0.24 13.69
CA SER A 86 -5.31 -0.90 13.19
C SER A 86 -6.57 -0.30 13.83
N PRO A 87 -7.56 0.18 13.04
CA PRO A 87 -8.80 0.79 13.57
C PRO A 87 -9.71 -0.22 14.28
N THR A 88 -9.40 -1.52 14.20
CA THR A 88 -10.10 -2.62 14.88
C THR A 88 -9.46 -3.01 16.21
N CYS A 89 -8.31 -2.44 16.58
CA CYS A 89 -7.73 -2.66 17.90
C CYS A 89 -8.44 -1.76 18.93
N PRO A 90 -8.93 -2.30 20.06
CA PRO A 90 -9.51 -1.47 21.09
C PRO A 90 -8.46 -0.47 21.60
N PRO A 91 -8.83 0.79 21.87
CA PRO A 91 -7.88 1.79 22.36
C PRO A 91 -7.30 1.31 23.70
N ARG A 92 -5.98 1.33 23.80
CA ARG A 92 -5.25 1.01 25.04
C ARG A 92 -5.71 1.97 26.12
N GLN A 93 -6.54 1.51 27.05
CA GLN A 93 -6.88 2.27 28.25
C GLN A 93 -5.56 2.66 28.92
N GLN A 94 -5.27 3.96 28.93
CA GLN A 94 -4.18 4.52 29.72
C GLN A 94 -4.44 4.12 31.17
N GLN A 95 -3.70 3.13 31.66
CA GLN A 95 -3.68 2.81 33.07
C GLN A 95 -3.07 4.01 33.78
N GLN A 96 -3.94 4.87 34.32
CA GLN A 96 -3.58 5.79 35.38
C GLN A 96 -2.96 4.96 36.49
N THR A 97 -1.66 5.17 36.71
CA THR A 97 -0.95 4.58 37.84
C THR A 97 -1.43 5.31 39.09
N PRO A 98 -2.00 4.65 40.11
CA PRO A 98 -2.24 5.31 41.38
C PRO A 98 -0.89 5.41 42.10
N CYS A 99 -0.51 6.63 42.49
CA CYS A 99 0.52 6.81 43.49
C CYS A 99 0.04 6.14 44.79
N VAL A 100 0.78 5.16 45.29
CA VAL A 100 0.49 4.49 46.57
C VAL A 100 1.39 5.06 47.65
N ALA A 101 0.73 5.44 48.75
CA ALA A 101 1.17 5.81 50.11
C ALA A 101 1.94 7.13 50.27
#